data_AF-A0A662IUJ6-F1
#
_entry.id   AF-A0A662IUJ6-F1
#
_cell.length_a   1.000
_cell.length_b   1.000
_cell.length_c   1.000
_cell.angle_alpha   90.00
_cell.angle_beta   90.00
_cell.angle_gamma   90.00
#
_symmetry.space_group_name_H-M   'P 1'
#
loop_
_entity.id
_entity.type
_entity.pdbx_description
1 polymer ?
#
loop_
_entity_poly.entity_id
_entity_poly.type
_entity_poly.pdbx_seq_one_letter_code
_entity_poly.pdbx_strand_id
1 'polypeptide(L)' 'MRGLRPRRRRRREALIMKDIALQRVKRLFQLAEEAFRENPSLSNRYVELARLIAMRSRIRIPRELRRRFCHKCGCYLQPG' A
#
# COMPACT_ATOMS: atom_id res chain seq x y z
N MET A 1 11.01 -8.72 34.89
CA MET A 1 10.84 -8.32 33.48
C MET A 1 9.96 -7.06 33.41
N ARG A 2 10.48 -5.88 33.08
CA ARG A 2 9.67 -4.64 33.06
C ARG A 2 8.75 -4.64 31.84
N GLY A 3 7.48 -4.95 32.05
CA GLY A 3 6.44 -4.81 31.03
C GLY A 3 6.35 -3.36 30.52
N LEU A 4 6.13 -3.21 29.22
CA LEU A 4 5.93 -1.89 28.61
C LEU A 4 4.64 -1.26 29.17
N ARG A 5 4.71 0.00 29.60
CA ARG A 5 3.53 0.77 30.02
C ARG A 5 2.41 0.66 28.95
N PRO A 6 1.12 0.54 29.32
CA PRO A 6 0.02 0.25 28.39
C PRO A 6 -0.07 1.20 27.18
N ARG A 7 0.34 2.46 27.33
CA ARG A 7 0.44 3.44 26.24
C ARG A 7 1.53 3.12 25.21
N ARG A 8 2.67 2.57 25.64
CA ARG A 8 3.79 2.17 24.76
C ARG A 8 3.46 0.91 23.96
N ARG A 9 2.72 -0.04 24.55
CA ARG A 9 2.30 -1.29 23.87
C ARG A 9 1.38 -1.01 22.67
N ARG A 10 0.33 -0.20 22.87
CA ARG A 10 -0.60 0.23 21.80
C ARG A 10 0.10 0.96 20.66
N ARG A 11 1.09 1.80 20.97
CA ARG A 11 1.89 2.50 19.95
C ARG A 11 2.72 1.52 19.11
N ARG A 12 3.30 0.49 19.74
CA ARG A 12 4.08 -0.54 19.04
C ARG A 12 3.20 -1.40 18.14
N GLU A 13 2.02 -1.81 18.62
CA GLU A 13 1.04 -2.56 17.83
C GLU A 13 0.56 -1.74 16.61
N ALA A 14 0.30 -0.45 16.80
CA ALA A 14 -0.06 0.45 15.70
C ALA A 14 1.06 0.61 14.66
N LEU A 15 2.34 0.59 15.08
CA LEU A 15 3.48 0.63 14.16
C LEU A 15 3.59 -0.66 13.34
N ILE A 16 3.41 -1.82 13.97
CA ILE A 16 3.41 -3.12 13.29
C ILE A 16 2.28 -3.18 12.26
N MET A 17 1.07 -2.76 12.63
CA MET A 17 -0.07 -2.73 11.70
C MET A 17 0.18 -1.83 10.49
N LYS A 18 0.85 -0.68 10.70
CA LYS A 18 1.25 0.20 9.60
C LYS A 18 2.31 -0.41 8.70
N ASP A 19 3.26 -1.14 9.28
CA ASP A 19 4.30 -1.85 8.51
C ASP A 19 3.70 -2.95 7.63
N ILE A 20 2.81 -3.78 8.20
CA ILE A 20 2.08 -4.82 7.46
C ILE A 20 1.24 -4.19 6.34
N ALA A 21 0.55 -3.08 6.62
CA ALA A 21 -0.21 -2.35 5.60
C ALA A 21 0.71 -1.86 4.46
N LEU A 22 1.90 -1.36 4.78
CA LEU A 22 2.87 -0.90 3.79
C LEU A 22 3.39 -2.06 2.93
N GLN A 23 3.68 -3.21 3.54
CA GLN A 23 4.07 -4.43 2.82
C GLN A 23 2.97 -4.90 1.86
N ARG A 24 1.71 -4.91 2.31
CA ARG A 24 0.56 -5.25 1.46
C ARG A 24 0.41 -4.32 0.28
N VAL A 25 0.53 -3.01 0.51
CA VAL A 25 0.51 -2.01 -0.57
C VAL A 25 1.62 -2.28 -1.58
N LYS A 26 2.86 -2.50 -1.13
CA LYS A 26 3.99 -2.83 -2.03
C LYS A 26 3.71 -4.07 -2.86
N ARG A 27 3.20 -5.14 -2.25
CA ARG A 27 2.89 -6.39 -2.96
C ARG A 27 1.78 -6.21 -4.00
N LEU A 28 0.74 -5.43 -3.70
CA LEU A 28 -0.32 -5.12 -4.65
C LEU A 28 0.23 -4.34 -5.86
N PHE A 29 1.16 -3.42 -5.65
CA PHE A 29 1.81 -2.71 -6.77
C PHE A 29 2.68 -3.62 -7.64
N GLN A 30 3.34 -4.63 -7.06
CA GLN A 30 4.08 -5.65 -7.84
C GLN A 30 3.12 -6.48 -8.68
N LEU A 31 2.04 -6.97 -8.09
CA LEU A 31 1.00 -7.72 -8.82
C LEU A 31 0.35 -6.87 -9.91
N ALA A 32 0.19 -5.56 -9.68
CA ALA A 32 -0.30 -4.63 -10.69
C ALA A 32 0.68 -4.53 -11.88
N GLU A 33 1.98 -4.50 -11.63
CA GLU A 33 3.01 -4.47 -12.67
C GLU A 33 3.04 -5.75 -13.49
N GLU A 34 2.95 -6.91 -12.84
CA GLU A 34 2.88 -8.22 -13.47
C GLU A 34 1.61 -8.35 -14.33
N ALA A 35 0.45 -8.02 -13.75
CA ALA A 35 -0.84 -8.11 -14.43
C ALA A 35 -1.06 -7.03 -15.50
N PHE A 36 -0.26 -5.96 -15.56
CA PHE A 36 -0.51 -4.86 -16.51
C PHE A 36 -0.40 -5.31 -17.97
N ARG A 37 0.52 -6.22 -18.28
CA ARG A 37 0.74 -6.71 -19.65
C ARG A 37 -0.37 -7.64 -20.12
N GLU A 38 -0.91 -8.45 -19.22
CA GLU A 38 -1.93 -9.45 -19.54
C GLU A 38 -3.35 -8.89 -19.38
N ASN A 39 -3.60 -8.12 -18.32
CA ASN A 39 -4.92 -7.62 -17.92
C ASN A 39 -4.83 -6.23 -17.26
N PRO A 40 -4.86 -5.13 -18.04
CA PRO A 40 -4.81 -3.76 -17.51
C PRO A 40 -5.92 -3.45 -16.50
N SER A 41 -7.12 -4.01 -16.69
CA SER A 41 -8.25 -3.86 -15.76
C SER A 41 -7.95 -4.46 -14.38
N LEU A 42 -7.26 -5.60 -14.33
CA LEU A 42 -6.87 -6.25 -13.07
C LEU A 42 -5.77 -5.44 -12.37
N SER A 43 -4.81 -4.93 -13.14
CA SER A 43 -3.77 -4.02 -12.64
C SER A 43 -4.35 -2.78 -11.96
N ASN A 44 -5.34 -2.14 -12.59
CA ASN A 44 -6.05 -0.99 -12.02
C ASN A 44 -6.75 -1.36 -10.70
N ARG A 45 -7.35 -2.54 -10.62
CA ARG A 45 -8.02 -3.02 -9.41
C ARG A 45 -7.04 -3.26 -8.26
N TYR A 46 -5.84 -3.77 -8.53
CA TYR A 46 -4.80 -3.90 -7.50
C TYR A 46 -4.33 -2.54 -6.97
N VAL A 47 -4.17 -1.54 -7.83
CA VAL A 47 -3.82 -0.17 -7.43
C VAL A 47 -4.93 0.45 -6.57
N GLU A 48 -6.19 0.24 -6.94
CA GLU A 48 -7.33 0.71 -6.16
C GLU A 48 -7.33 0.11 -4.75
N LEU A 49 -7.16 -1.21 -4.64
CA LEU A 49 -7.04 -1.90 -3.35
C LEU A 49 -5.88 -1.36 -2.51
N ALA A 50 -4.73 -1.11 -3.16
CA ALA A 50 -3.57 -0.55 -2.49
C ALA A 50 -3.85 0.86 -1.92
N ARG A 51 -4.57 1.71 -2.67
CA ARG A 51 -5.01 3.03 -2.17
C ARG A 51 -5.98 2.91 -0.99
N LEU A 52 -6.96 2.01 -1.08
CA LEU A 52 -7.94 1.80 -0.01
C LEU A 52 -7.29 1.33 1.29
N ILE A 53 -6.33 0.40 1.21
CA ILE A 53 -5.54 -0.03 2.37
C ILE A 53 -4.72 1.14 2.92
N ALA A 54 -4.06 1.90 2.04
CA ALA A 54 -3.24 3.03 2.47
C ALA A 54 -4.06 4.10 3.22
N MET A 55 -5.24 4.43 2.71
CA MET A 55 -6.18 5.36 3.35
C MET A 55 -6.68 4.84 4.70
N ARG A 56 -7.14 3.58 4.75
CA ARG A 56 -7.68 2.97 5.98
C ARG A 56 -6.62 2.85 7.08
N SER A 57 -5.39 2.48 6.72
CA SER A 57 -4.27 2.37 7.66
C SER A 57 -3.55 3.71 7.93
N ARG A 58 -3.98 4.80 7.28
CA ARG A 58 -3.36 6.14 7.33
C ARG A 58 -1.84 6.08 7.12
N ILE A 59 -1.41 5.29 6.15
CA ILE A 59 0.00 5.17 5.75
C ILE A 59 0.25 6.04 4.53
N ARG A 60 1.44 6.64 4.48
CA ARG A 60 1.88 7.40 3.31
C ARG A 60 2.41 6.42 2.27
N ILE A 61 1.81 6.41 1.08
CA ILE A 61 2.33 5.63 -0.04
C ILE A 61 3.74 6.16 -0.38
N PRO A 62 4.77 5.29 -0.47
CA PRO A 62 6.12 5.67 -0.86
C PRO A 62 6.15 6.44 -2.19
N ARG A 63 7.08 7.38 -2.31
CA ARG A 63 7.18 8.28 -3.48
C ARG A 63 7.32 7.52 -4.80
N GLU A 64 8.02 6.39 -4.77
CA GLU A 64 8.22 5.49 -5.91
C GLU A 64 6.89 4.95 -6.45
N LEU A 65 6.08 4.35 -5.56
CA LEU A 65 4.76 3.81 -5.92
C LEU A 65 3.78 4.92 -6.30
N ARG A 66 3.92 6.10 -5.69
CA ARG A 66 3.06 7.26 -5.94
C ARG A 66 3.15 7.77 -7.38
N ARG A 67 4.22 7.46 -8.11
CA ARG A 67 4.39 7.81 -9.53
C ARG A 67 3.86 6.73 -10.47
N ARG A 68 3.63 5.51 -9.96
CA ARG A 68 3.16 4.34 -10.73
C ARG A 68 1.64 4.26 -10.85
N PHE A 69 0.90 5.29 -10.44
CA PHE A 69 -0.53 5.37 -10.66
C PHE A 69 -1.01 6.80 -10.83
N CYS A 70 -2.13 6.97 -11.54
CA CYS A 70 -2.75 8.26 -11.69
C CYS A 70 -3.60 8.61 -10.46
N HIS A 71 -3.37 9.79 -9.87
CA HIS A 71 -4.16 10.25 -8.73
C HIS A 71 -5.63 10.50 -9.06
N LYS A 72 -5.92 10.84 -10.33
CA LYS A 72 -7.25 11.22 -10.82
C LYS A 72 -8.09 10.00 -11.23
N CYS A 73 -7.57 9.14 -12.12
CA CYS A 73 -8.31 7.95 -12.58
C CYS A 73 -8.01 6.67 -11.79
N GLY A 74 -6.93 6.64 -11.00
CA GLY A 74 -6.56 5.44 -10.24
C GLY A 74 -5.91 4.33 -11.06
N CYS A 75 -5.73 4.52 -12.38
CA CYS A 75 -5.10 3.52 -13.23
C CYS A 75 -3.60 3.36 -12.94
N TYR A 76 -3.08 2.14 -13.12
CA TYR A 76 -1.65 1.85 -13.09
C TYR A 76 -0.96 2.55 -14.26
N LEU A 77 0.17 3.21 -13.98
CA LEU A 77 1.01 3.87 -14.97
C LEU A 77 2.34 3.12 -15.01
N GLN A 78 2.57 2.42 -16.11
CA GLN A 78 3.89 1.87 -16.39
C GLN A 78 4.77 2.99 -16.95
N PRO A 79 5.93 3.30 -16.31
CA PRO A 79 6.92 4.16 -16.94
C PRO A 79 7.43 3.47 -18.20
N GLY A 80 7.21 4.10 -19.34
CA GLY A 80 7.78 3.75 -20.64
C GLY A 80 9.03 4.56 -20.92
#